data_AF-A0A1H7AEJ5-F1
#
_entry.id   AF-A0A1H7AEJ5-F1
#
_cell.length_a   1.000
_cell.length_b   1.000
_cell.length_c   1.000
_cell.angle_alpha   90.00
_cell.angle_beta   90.00
_cell.angle_gamma   90.00
#
_symmetry.space_group_name_H-M   'P 1'
#
loop_
_entity.id
_entity.type
_entity.pdbx_description
1 polymer ?
#
loop_
_entity_poly.entity_id
_entity_poly.type
_entity_poly.pdbx_seq_one_letter_code
_entity_poly.pdbx_strand_id
1 'polypeptide(L)'
;MHEHIRRRCLKLGELLLETRATVRALARSTGYSKSTVHKDLTERLPNVDGELAREVAEVLAYHKAIRHLRGGEATRDKWRRTRTGPGGCKEPAAPKS
;
A
#
# COMPACT_ATOMS: atom_id res chain seq x y z
N MET A 1 19.70 -1.45 -22.07
CA MET A 1 18.27 -1.65 -22.39
C MET A 1 17.29 -1.52 -21.20
N HIS A 2 17.72 -1.39 -19.94
CA HIS A 2 16.80 -1.18 -18.79
C HIS A 2 16.68 0.28 -18.31
N GLU A 3 17.17 1.24 -19.09
CA GLU A 3 17.24 2.64 -18.65
C GLU A 3 15.84 3.27 -18.48
N HIS A 4 14.87 2.87 -19.31
CA HIS A 4 13.49 3.34 -19.21
C HIS A 4 12.78 2.86 -17.92
N ILE A 5 13.09 1.63 -17.47
CA ILE A 5 12.57 1.10 -16.20
C ILE A 5 13.22 1.83 -15.03
N ARG A 6 14.54 2.07 -15.11
CA ARG A 6 15.30 2.81 -14.09
C ARG A 6 14.72 4.21 -13.89
N ARG A 7 14.56 4.98 -14.98
CA ARG A 7 13.97 6.33 -14.93
C ARG A 7 12.53 6.32 -14.41
N ARG A 8 11.74 5.30 -14.76
CA ARG A 8 10.38 5.15 -14.22
C ARG A 8 10.38 4.96 -12.71
N CYS A 9 11.22 4.06 -12.19
CA CYS A 9 11.27 3.78 -10.76
C CYS A 9 11.71 5.02 -9.97
N LEU A 10 12.74 5.72 -10.45
CA LEU A 10 13.19 7.00 -9.89
C LEU A 10 12.06 8.02 -9.84
N LYS A 11 11.42 8.27 -10.98
CA LYS A 11 10.32 9.24 -11.07
C LYS A 11 9.15 8.88 -10.14
N LEU A 12 8.82 7.60 -10.00
CA LEU A 12 7.78 7.12 -9.08
C LEU A 12 8.18 7.33 -7.60
N GLY A 13 9.44 7.08 -7.26
CA GLY A 13 9.96 7.29 -5.91
C GLY A 13 9.99 8.77 -5.55
N GLU A 14 10.51 9.63 -6.43
CA GLU A 14 10.53 11.09 -6.24
C GLU A 14 9.11 11.65 -6.09
N LEU A 15 8.19 11.27 -6.96
CA LEU A 15 6.78 11.68 -6.83
C LEU A 15 6.17 11.23 -5.50
N LEU A 16 6.52 10.04 -5.01
CA LEU A 16 6.04 9.57 -3.70
C LEU A 16 6.58 10.42 -2.57
N LEU A 17 7.85 10.81 -2.62
CA LEU A 17 8.49 11.63 -1.58
C LEU A 17 7.99 13.06 -1.61
N GLU A 18 7.85 13.65 -2.79
CA GLU A 18 7.35 15.00 -2.99
C GLU A 18 5.90 15.14 -2.55
N THR A 19 5.04 14.20 -2.98
CA THR A 19 3.61 14.24 -2.62
C THR A 19 3.31 13.62 -1.26
N ARG A 20 4.26 12.86 -0.68
CA ARG A 20 4.06 11.98 0.49
C ARG A 20 2.79 11.13 0.40
N ALA A 21 2.40 10.77 -0.83
CA ALA A 21 1.12 10.12 -1.08
C ALA A 21 1.20 8.60 -0.91
N THR A 22 0.04 7.95 -0.72
CA THR A 22 -0.02 6.49 -0.62
C THR A 22 0.19 5.82 -1.98
N VAL A 23 0.61 4.55 -1.99
CA VAL A 23 0.73 3.73 -3.23
C VAL A 23 -0.55 3.75 -4.07
N ARG A 24 -1.74 3.86 -3.45
CA ARG A 24 -3.01 3.97 -4.18
C ARG A 24 -3.14 5.29 -4.94
N ALA A 25 -2.66 6.40 -4.37
CA ALA A 25 -2.69 7.70 -5.03
C ALA A 25 -1.74 7.72 -6.23
N LEU A 26 -0.52 7.20 -6.06
CA LEU A 26 0.44 7.04 -7.17
C LEU A 26 -0.10 6.15 -8.28
N ALA A 27 -0.71 5.01 -7.95
CA ALA A 27 -1.32 4.13 -8.94
C ALA A 27 -2.39 4.86 -9.78
N ARG A 28 -3.18 5.74 -9.15
CA ARG A 28 -4.18 6.56 -9.86
C ARG A 28 -3.56 7.66 -10.72
N SER A 29 -2.52 8.33 -10.22
CA SER A 29 -1.84 9.43 -10.92
C SER A 29 -1.03 8.93 -12.13
N THR A 30 -0.40 7.76 -12.01
CA THR A 30 0.53 7.23 -13.01
C THR A 30 -0.14 6.28 -13.99
N GLY A 31 -1.38 5.84 -13.71
CA GLY A 31 -2.11 4.86 -14.50
C GLY A 31 -1.61 3.42 -14.33
N TYR A 32 -0.58 3.18 -13.51
CA TYR A 32 -0.08 1.84 -13.23
C TYR A 32 -0.85 1.15 -12.10
N SER A 33 -0.92 -0.18 -12.16
CA SER A 33 -1.53 -0.96 -11.09
C SER A 33 -0.74 -0.85 -9.78
N LYS A 34 -1.44 -0.86 -8.64
CA LYS A 34 -0.83 -0.84 -7.30
C LYS A 34 0.30 -1.88 -7.17
N SER A 35 0.10 -3.10 -7.64
CA SER A 35 1.10 -4.17 -7.54
C SER A 35 2.36 -3.88 -8.36
N THR A 36 2.20 -3.25 -9.54
CA THR A 36 3.32 -2.85 -10.40
C THR A 36 4.12 -1.75 -9.75
N VAL A 37 3.45 -0.71 -9.23
CA VAL A 37 4.11 0.39 -8.50
C VAL A 37 4.80 -0.15 -7.24
N HIS A 38 4.16 -1.07 -6.52
CA HIS A 38 4.76 -1.65 -5.32
C HIS A 38 6.04 -2.44 -5.65
N LYS A 39 6.00 -3.36 -6.63
CA LYS A 39 7.18 -4.09 -7.08
C LYS A 39 8.29 -3.17 -7.58
N ASP A 40 7.94 -2.14 -8.36
CA ASP A 40 8.92 -1.16 -8.85
C ASP A 40 9.58 -0.40 -7.68
N LEU A 41 8.84 -0.03 -6.63
CA LEU A 41 9.37 0.70 -5.48
C LEU A 41 10.12 -0.19 -4.47
N THR A 42 9.67 -1.43 -4.23
CA THR A 42 10.27 -2.30 -3.19
C THR A 42 11.35 -3.21 -3.73
N GLU A 43 11.24 -3.68 -4.97
CA GLU A 43 12.21 -4.61 -5.57
C GLU A 43 13.17 -3.91 -6.53
N ARG A 44 12.72 -2.90 -7.28
CA ARG A 44 13.56 -2.26 -8.32
C ARG A 44 14.25 -0.99 -7.86
N LEU A 45 13.55 -0.11 -7.14
CA LEU A 45 14.11 1.13 -6.63
C LEU A 45 15.37 0.94 -5.77
N PRO A 46 15.47 -0.02 -4.83
CA PRO A 46 16.72 -0.18 -4.05
C PRO A 46 17.92 -0.61 -4.90
N ASN A 47 17.71 -1.24 -6.05
CA ASN A 47 18.76 -1.58 -7.01
C ASN A 47 19.18 -0.37 -7.88
N VAL A 48 18.39 0.70 -7.86
CA VAL A 48 18.59 1.92 -8.65
C VAL A 48 19.16 3.03 -7.78
N ASP A 49 18.47 3.34 -6.68
CA ASP A 49 18.78 4.36 -5.68
C ASP A 49 18.32 3.90 -4.30
N GLY A 50 19.29 3.47 -3.47
CA GLY A 50 19.04 2.94 -2.14
C GLY A 50 18.51 3.98 -1.15
N GLU A 51 18.95 5.23 -1.26
CA GLU A 51 18.48 6.33 -0.40
C GLU A 51 16.99 6.61 -0.62
N LEU A 52 16.59 6.78 -1.89
CA LEU A 52 15.21 7.01 -2.29
C LEU A 52 14.30 5.86 -1.83
N ALA A 53 14.76 4.61 -1.96
CA ALA A 53 14.02 3.44 -1.49
C ALA A 53 13.80 3.46 0.03
N ARG A 54 14.80 3.93 0.79
CA ARG A 54 14.71 4.03 2.25
C ARG A 54 13.64 5.04 2.67
N GLU A 55 13.65 6.23 2.06
CA GLU A 55 12.64 7.25 2.35
C GLU A 55 11.23 6.80 1.96
N VAL A 56 11.08 6.15 0.79
CA VAL A 56 9.80 5.57 0.36
C VAL A 56 9.31 4.54 1.38
N ALA A 57 10.21 3.68 1.90
CA ALA A 57 9.89 2.70 2.93
C ALA A 57 9.46 3.37 4.24
N GLU A 58 10.11 4.47 4.64
CA GLU A 58 9.71 5.27 5.81
C GLU A 58 8.30 5.84 5.66
N VAL A 59 7.96 6.41 4.50
CA VAL A 59 6.61 6.92 4.20
C VAL A 59 5.56 5.80 4.23
N LEU A 60 5.90 4.62 3.71
CA LEU A 60 5.02 3.45 3.78
C LEU A 60 4.82 2.96 5.21
N ALA A 61 5.89 2.93 6.01
CA ALA A 61 5.84 2.56 7.42
C ALA A 61 5.00 3.56 8.23
N TYR A 62 5.16 4.86 7.98
CA TYR A 62 4.36 5.92 8.57
C TYR A 62 2.85 5.73 8.30
N HIS A 63 2.48 5.47 7.06
CA HIS A 63 1.08 5.18 6.71
C HIS A 63 0.55 3.88 7.34
N LYS A 64 1.40 2.86 7.53
CA LYS A 64 1.05 1.62 8.22
C LYS A 64 0.81 1.87 9.71
N ALA A 65 1.64 2.69 10.36
CA ALA A 65 1.48 3.09 11.76
C ALA A 65 0.19 3.90 11.99
N ILE A 66 -0.09 4.89 11.13
CA ILE A 66 -1.35 5.66 11.18
C ILE A 66 -2.57 4.76 11.00
N ARG A 67 -2.50 3.81 10.06
CA ARG A 67 -3.62 2.87 9.84
C ARG A 67 -3.90 2.02 11.07
N HIS A 68 -2.89 1.70 11.86
CA HIS A 68 -3.06 0.94 13.10
C HIS A 68 -3.83 1.73 14.16
N LEU A 69 -3.60 3.04 14.29
CA LEU A 69 -4.37 3.91 15.17
C LEU A 69 -5.86 3.97 14.75
N ARG A 70 -6.15 3.93 13.44
CA ARG A 70 -7.52 3.84 12.91
C ARG A 70 -8.16 2.44 12.98
N GLY A 71 -7.40 1.40 13.33
CA GLY A 71 -7.85 0.01 13.30
C GLY A 71 -8.95 -0.31 14.32
N GLY A 72 -8.96 0.37 15.48
CA GLY A 72 -9.98 0.16 16.52
C GLY A 72 -11.38 0.61 16.12
N GLU A 73 -11.51 1.65 15.30
CA GLU A 73 -12.81 2.19 14.86
C GLU A 73 -13.41 1.43 13.68
N ALA A 74 -12.57 0.91 12.77
CA ALA A 74 -13.03 0.22 11.57
C ALA A 74 -13.82 -1.06 11.89
N THR A 75 -13.47 -1.75 12.98
CA THR A 75 -14.23 -2.91 13.46
C THR A 75 -15.60 -2.47 13.97
N ARG A 76 -15.69 -1.41 14.79
CA ARG A 76 -16.98 -0.89 15.29
C ARG A 76 -17.92 -0.43 14.18
N ASP A 77 -17.40 0.20 13.12
CA ASP A 77 -18.23 0.71 12.03
C ASP A 77 -18.70 -0.38 11.06
N LYS A 78 -17.91 -1.46 10.92
CA LYS A 78 -18.31 -2.67 10.18
C LYS A 78 -19.50 -3.37 10.86
N TRP A 79 -19.53 -3.43 12.20
CA TRP A 79 -20.64 -4.02 12.97
C TRP A 79 -21.89 -3.14 13.00
N ARG A 80 -21.76 -1.81 12.90
CA ARG A 80 -22.91 -0.88 12.89
C ARG A 80 -23.64 -0.85 11.55
N ARG A 81 -22.93 -1.12 10.44
CA ARG A 81 -23.50 -1.16 9.08
C ARG A 81 -24.09 -2.53 8.69
N THR A 82 -23.79 -3.61 9.43
CA THR A 82 -24.30 -4.97 9.17
C THR A 82 -25.72 -5.22 9.70
N ARG A 83 -26.62 -4.23 9.68
CA ARG A 83 -28.07 -4.43 9.90
C ARG A 83 -28.90 -4.50 8.60
N THR A 84 -28.26 -4.42 7.45
CA THR A 84 -28.86 -4.68 6.13
C THR A 84 -27.86 -5.46 5.28
N GLY A 85 -28.07 -6.77 5.12
CA GLY A 85 -27.19 -7.70 4.40
C GLY A 85 -27.25 -7.57 2.86
N PRO A 86 -26.74 -8.56 2.08
CA PRO A 86 -26.12 -9.83 2.49
C PRO A 86 -24.73 -10.10 1.86
N GLY A 87 -23.91 -10.96 2.49
CA GLY A 87 -22.78 -11.59 1.81
C GLY A 87 -21.55 -11.90 2.67
N GLY A 88 -21.50 -13.11 3.25
CA GLY A 88 -20.24 -13.80 3.53
C GLY A 88 -19.92 -14.09 4.99
N CYS A 89 -20.72 -14.93 5.64
CA CYS A 89 -20.25 -15.78 6.73
C CYS A 89 -19.22 -16.77 6.18
N LYS A 90 -18.04 -16.87 6.80
CA LYS A 90 -17.34 -18.14 6.91
C LYS A 90 -17.15 -18.42 8.39
N GLU A 91 -17.91 -19.38 8.88
CA GLU A 91 -17.78 -20.00 10.21
C GLU A 91 -16.32 -20.38 10.49
N PRO A 92 -15.80 -20.12 11.70
CA PRO A 92 -14.65 -20.88 12.19
C PRO A 92 -15.14 -22.27 12.60
N ALA A 93 -14.67 -23.31 11.91
CA ALA A 93 -14.88 -24.69 12.33
C ALA A 93 -14.29 -24.88 13.74
N ALA A 94 -15.15 -25.29 14.68
CA ALA A 94 -14.84 -25.50 16.09
C ALA A 94 -13.82 -26.65 16.30
N PRO A 95 -13.06 -26.64 17.42
CA PRO A 95 -12.12 -27.71 17.75
C PRO A 95 -12.85 -29.01 18.07
N LYS A 96 -12.39 -30.12 17.48
CA LYS A 96 -12.85 -31.47 17.83
C LYS A 96 -12.20 -31.91 19.15
N SER A 97 -13.02 -32.39 20.08
CA SER A 97 -12.61 -33.19 21.23
C SER A 97 -12.09 -34.56 20.80
#